data_AF-A0A951QNF6-F1
#
_entry.id   AF-A0A951QNF6-F1
#
_cell.length_a   1.000
_cell.length_b   1.000
_cell.length_c   1.000
_cell.angle_alpha   90.00
_cell.angle_beta   90.00
_cell.angle_gamma   90.00
#
_symmetry.space_group_name_H-M   'P 1'
#
loop_
_entity.id
_entity.type
_entity.pdbx_description
1 polymer ?
#
loop_
_entity_poly.entity_id
_entity_poly.type
_entity_poly.pdbx_seq_one_letter_code
_entity_poly.pdbx_strand_id
1 'polypeptide(L)'
;MEITIECQKRPEGSKPNALRRSGKIPANLYGHNGAESISLVVDTKVIERLLKQIPVSKAGFDSKKAFEVSIPELNWRGGTVIREVQKNPAKGSLYHISFFAAKG
;
A
#
# COMPACT_ATOMS: atom_id res chain seq x y z
N MET A 1 1.33 13.97 10.90
CA MET A 1 0.90 12.63 10.44
C MET A 1 1.40 11.62 11.47
N GLU A 2 0.57 10.72 11.96
CA GLU A 2 0.95 9.82 13.07
C GLU A 2 1.16 8.36 12.62
N ILE A 3 0.70 8.00 11.41
CA ILE A 3 0.78 6.64 10.88
C ILE A 3 1.86 6.58 9.81
N THR A 4 2.91 5.82 10.06
CA THR A 4 3.97 5.49 9.10
C THR A 4 3.89 4.02 8.72
N ILE A 5 3.99 3.72 7.43
CA ILE A 5 4.00 2.36 6.88
C ILE A 5 5.33 2.11 6.22
N GLU A 6 5.99 1.03 6.64
CA GLU A 6 7.22 0.58 6.01
C GLU A 6 6.91 -0.37 4.85
N CYS A 7 7.50 -0.08 3.70
CA CYS A 7 7.39 -0.84 2.46
C CYS A 7 8.77 -1.29 1.99
N GLN A 8 8.82 -2.44 1.34
CA GLN A 8 10.03 -3.02 0.74
C GLN A 8 9.90 -3.04 -0.77
N LYS A 9 11.02 -2.95 -1.51
CA LYS A 9 10.96 -3.11 -2.97
C LYS A 9 10.56 -4.55 -3.26
N ARG A 10 9.67 -4.75 -4.23
CA ARG A 10 9.27 -6.11 -4.60
C ARG A 10 10.48 -6.83 -5.24
N PRO A 11 10.89 -8.00 -4.71
CA PRO A 11 11.94 -8.78 -5.35
C PRO A 11 11.53 -9.20 -6.75
N GLU A 12 12.46 -9.12 -7.70
CA GLU A 12 12.21 -9.57 -9.07
C GLU A 12 11.89 -11.07 -9.09
N GLY A 13 10.93 -11.48 -9.94
CA GLY A 13 10.45 -12.86 -10.01
C GLY A 13 9.59 -13.34 -8.83
N SER A 14 9.30 -12.48 -7.84
CA SER A 14 8.43 -12.86 -6.72
C SER A 14 7.00 -13.16 -7.19
N LYS A 15 6.49 -14.35 -6.85
CA LYS A 15 5.12 -14.77 -7.18
C LYS A 15 4.14 -14.11 -6.19
N PRO A 16 3.14 -13.33 -6.63
CA PRO A 16 2.18 -12.66 -5.75
C PRO A 16 1.47 -13.59 -4.77
N ASN A 17 1.16 -14.81 -5.18
CA ASN A 17 0.52 -15.80 -4.30
C ASN A 17 1.44 -16.32 -3.20
N ALA A 18 2.74 -16.42 -3.46
CA ALA A 18 3.72 -16.81 -2.44
C ALA A 18 3.87 -15.71 -1.39
N LEU A 19 3.93 -14.45 -1.81
CA LEU A 19 3.94 -13.29 -0.92
C LEU A 19 2.72 -13.29 0.03
N ARG A 20 1.52 -13.48 -0.53
CA ARG A 20 0.28 -13.51 0.27
C ARG A 20 0.29 -14.62 1.32
N ARG A 21 0.81 -15.80 0.97
CA ARG A 21 0.97 -16.91 1.92
C ARG A 21 2.00 -16.62 3.00
N SER A 22 3.02 -15.81 2.72
CA SER A 22 4.01 -15.37 3.71
C SER A 22 3.56 -14.15 4.53
N GLY A 23 2.28 -13.76 4.47
CA GLY A 23 1.76 -12.62 5.21
C GLY A 23 2.14 -11.25 4.63
N LYS A 24 2.66 -11.20 3.40
CA LYS A 24 2.97 -9.94 2.70
C LYS A 24 2.02 -9.75 1.52
N ILE A 25 1.62 -8.52 1.22
CA ILE A 25 0.85 -8.21 0.02
C ILE A 25 1.66 -7.40 -0.98
N PRO A 26 1.50 -7.67 -2.29
CA PRO A 26 1.91 -6.75 -3.34
C PRO A 26 1.30 -5.36 -3.15
N ALA A 27 2.12 -4.32 -3.23
CA ALA A 27 1.68 -2.93 -3.25
C ALA A 27 2.33 -2.15 -4.40
N ASN A 28 1.74 -1.05 -4.83
CA ASN A 28 2.33 -0.13 -5.82
C ASN A 28 2.32 1.30 -5.27
N LEU A 29 3.39 2.07 -5.55
CA LEU A 29 3.46 3.50 -5.26
C LEU A 29 3.55 4.29 -6.57
N TYR A 30 2.51 5.07 -6.85
CA TYR A 30 2.44 5.97 -8.00
C TYR A 30 2.72 7.42 -7.59
N GLY A 31 3.13 8.26 -8.55
CA GLY A 31 3.22 9.71 -8.37
C GLY A 31 4.43 10.19 -7.54
N HIS A 32 5.31 9.28 -7.13
CA HIS A 32 6.52 9.61 -6.37
C HIS A 32 7.57 10.35 -7.21
N ASN A 33 7.58 10.13 -8.53
CA ASN A 33 8.43 10.82 -9.50
C ASN A 33 7.67 10.97 -10.83
N GLY A 34 6.70 11.90 -10.87
CA GLY A 34 5.87 12.14 -12.06
C GLY A 34 4.98 10.93 -12.41
N ALA A 35 5.21 10.34 -13.58
CA ALA A 35 4.44 9.19 -14.09
C ALA A 35 5.01 7.83 -13.64
N GLU A 36 6.11 7.81 -12.88
CA GLU A 36 6.75 6.57 -12.47
C GLU A 36 5.95 5.81 -11.40
N SER A 37 6.16 4.50 -11.36
CA SER A 37 5.59 3.61 -10.36
C SER A 37 6.64 2.67 -9.76
N ILE A 38 6.59 2.46 -8.45
CA ILE A 38 7.44 1.49 -7.76
C ILE A 38 6.59 0.30 -7.35
N SER A 39 7.05 -0.90 -7.72
CA SER A 39 6.50 -2.15 -7.19
C SER A 39 7.06 -2.43 -5.80
N LEU A 40 6.15 -2.48 -4.84
CA LEU A 40 6.44 -2.65 -3.42
C LEU A 40 5.81 -3.93 -2.87
N VAL A 41 6.23 -4.25 -1.65
CA VAL A 41 5.66 -5.30 -0.81
C VAL A 41 5.51 -4.73 0.60
N VAL A 42 4.38 -5.03 1.24
CA VAL A 42 4.06 -4.56 2.58
C VAL A 42 3.45 -5.69 3.42
N ASP A 43 3.61 -5.62 4.73
CA ASP A 43 2.99 -6.58 5.64
C ASP A 43 1.46 -6.44 5.64
N THR A 44 0.76 -7.56 5.50
CA THR A 44 -0.71 -7.61 5.44
C THR A 44 -1.34 -7.05 6.71
N LYS A 45 -0.80 -7.39 7.89
CA LYS A 45 -1.36 -6.98 9.19
C LYS A 45 -1.26 -5.47 9.39
N VAL A 46 -0.18 -4.85 8.90
CA VAL A 46 -0.01 -3.39 8.94
C VAL A 46 -1.11 -2.72 8.12
N ILE A 47 -1.36 -3.21 6.90
CA ILE A 47 -2.42 -2.69 6.04
C ILE A 47 -3.81 -2.95 6.62
N GLU A 48 -4.08 -4.12 7.17
CA GLU A 48 -5.36 -4.40 7.83
C GLU A 48 -5.63 -3.45 9.00
N ARG A 49 -4.61 -3.16 9.81
CA ARG A 49 -4.70 -2.17 10.91
C ARG A 49 -4.95 -0.78 10.38
N LEU A 50 -4.24 -0.35 9.33
CA LEU A 50 -4.46 0.94 8.67
C LEU A 50 -5.91 1.05 8.17
N LEU A 51 -6.40 0.04 7.44
CA LEU A 51 -7.73 0.07 6.85
C LEU A 51 -8.85 0.12 7.90
N LYS A 52 -8.64 -0.44 9.10
CA LYS A 52 -9.57 -0.31 10.23
C LYS A 52 -9.62 1.11 10.81
N GLN A 53 -8.54 1.89 10.67
CA GLN A 53 -8.43 3.27 11.16
C GLN A 53 -8.88 4.32 10.14
N ILE A 54 -9.23 3.89 8.93
CA ILE A 54 -9.72 4.76 7.86
C ILE A 54 -11.24 4.62 7.79
N PRO A 55 -12.00 5.72 7.90
CA PRO A 55 -13.44 5.69 7.70
C PRO A 55 -13.73 5.24 6.26
N VAL A 56 -14.44 4.11 6.11
CA VAL A 56 -14.85 3.62 4.79
C VAL A 56 -15.95 4.55 4.26
N SER A 57 -15.63 5.42 3.31
CA SER A 57 -16.64 6.22 2.63
C SER A 57 -17.33 5.39 1.53
N LYS A 58 -18.59 5.68 1.25
CA LYS A 58 -19.49 4.88 0.40
C LYS A 58 -19.07 4.75 -1.08
N ALA A 59 -17.99 5.39 -1.53
CA ALA A 59 -17.63 5.50 -2.95
C ALA A 59 -16.38 4.71 -3.38
N GLY A 60 -15.82 3.87 -2.51
CA GLY A 60 -14.54 3.19 -2.74
C GLY A 60 -13.49 3.67 -1.74
N PHE A 61 -12.37 2.96 -1.63
CA PHE A 61 -11.24 3.34 -0.77
C PHE A 61 -10.49 4.55 -1.35
N ASP A 62 -11.17 5.68 -1.57
CA ASP A 62 -10.55 6.97 -1.85
C ASP A 62 -10.36 7.67 -0.50
N SER A 63 -9.36 7.20 0.24
CA SER A 63 -9.10 7.70 1.58
C SER A 63 -8.45 9.07 1.47
N LYS A 64 -9.20 10.15 1.75
CA LYS A 64 -8.63 11.50 1.94
C LYS A 64 -7.62 11.56 3.11
N LYS A 65 -7.54 10.52 3.93
CA LYS A 65 -6.58 10.41 5.04
C LYS A 65 -5.20 10.09 4.49
N ALA A 66 -4.33 11.08 4.51
CA ALA A 66 -2.94 10.92 4.15
C ALA A 66 -2.14 10.30 5.32
N PHE A 67 -1.21 9.43 4.99
CA PHE A 67 -0.30 8.75 5.90
C PHE A 67 1.08 8.66 5.25
N GLU A 68 2.10 8.39 6.04
CA GLU A 68 3.45 8.38 5.56
C GLU A 68 3.86 6.96 5.12
N VAL A 69 4.53 6.85 3.98
CA VAL A 69 5.15 5.60 3.53
C VAL A 69 6.66 5.80 3.53
N SER A 70 7.37 4.83 4.11
CA SER A 70 8.83 4.76 4.13
C SER A 70 9.29 3.55 3.33
N ILE A 71 10.24 3.75 2.43
CA ILE A 71 10.90 2.72 1.63
C ILE A 71 12.41 2.82 1.92
N PRO A 72 12.91 2.13 2.96
CA PRO A 72 14.30 2.24 3.39
C PRO A 72 15.30 1.92 2.28
N GLU A 73 15.00 0.92 1.44
CA GLU A 73 15.84 0.49 0.32
C GLU A 73 16.05 1.56 -0.75
N LEU A 74 15.09 2.48 -0.90
CA LEU A 74 15.14 3.57 -1.88
C LEU A 74 15.43 4.92 -1.24
N ASN A 75 15.68 4.95 0.08
CA ASN A 75 15.77 6.15 0.90
C ASN A 75 14.62 7.14 0.62
N TRP A 76 13.42 6.61 0.37
CA TRP A 76 12.25 7.41 0.02
C TRP A 76 11.27 7.41 1.19
N ARG A 77 10.79 8.58 1.57
CA ARG A 77 9.79 8.77 2.60
C ARG A 77 8.87 9.91 2.19
N GLY A 78 7.56 9.69 2.23
CA GLY A 78 6.62 10.69 1.73
C GLY A 78 5.18 10.47 2.17
N GLY A 79 4.41 11.56 2.14
CA GLY A 79 2.97 11.52 2.35
C GLY A 79 2.26 10.83 1.19
N THR A 80 1.38 9.90 1.51
CA THR A 80 0.63 9.10 0.53
C THR A 80 -0.83 8.98 0.93
N VAL A 81 -1.67 8.66 -0.04
CA VAL A 81 -3.07 8.28 0.14
C VAL A 81 -3.30 6.90 -0.45
N ILE A 82 -4.30 6.18 0.06
CA ILE A 82 -4.76 4.95 -0.59
C ILE A 82 -5.54 5.34 -1.84
N ARG A 83 -5.10 4.82 -2.98
CA ARG A 83 -5.78 4.98 -4.27
C ARG A 83 -6.72 3.82 -4.55
N GLU A 84 -6.34 2.61 -4.15
CA GLU A 84 -7.08 1.39 -4.45
C GLU A 84 -6.78 0.30 -3.42
N VAL A 85 -7.79 -0.49 -3.08
CA VAL A 85 -7.65 -1.70 -2.26
C VAL A 85 -8.38 -2.84 -2.95
N GLN A 86 -7.63 -3.88 -3.34
CA GLN A 86 -8.20 -5.08 -3.93
C GLN A 86 -8.32 -6.17 -2.86
N LYS A 87 -9.52 -6.72 -2.73
CA LYS A 87 -9.84 -7.78 -1.77
C LYS A 87 -10.55 -8.93 -2.46
N ASN A 88 -10.43 -10.13 -1.89
CA ASN A 88 -11.26 -11.25 -2.28
C ASN A 88 -12.74 -10.94 -1.93
N PRO A 89 -13.68 -11.00 -2.88
CA PRO A 89 -15.08 -10.68 -2.62
C PRO A 89 -15.77 -11.68 -1.68
N ALA A 90 -15.37 -12.95 -1.69
CA ALA A 90 -15.95 -14.00 -0.86
C ALA A 90 -15.27 -14.13 0.52
N LYS A 91 -13.94 -13.98 0.58
CA LYS A 91 -13.14 -14.19 1.81
C LYS A 91 -12.71 -12.91 2.51
N GLY A 92 -12.82 -11.75 1.85
CA GLY A 92 -12.33 -10.47 2.36
C GLY A 92 -10.80 -10.32 2.42
N SER A 93 -10.03 -11.36 2.05
CA SER A 93 -8.56 -11.35 2.10
C SER A 93 -7.96 -10.30 1.17
N LEU A 94 -6.99 -9.52 1.65
CA LEU A 94 -6.30 -8.50 0.86
C LEU A 94 -5.44 -9.14 -0.24
N TYR A 95 -5.54 -8.59 -1.45
CA TYR A 95 -4.77 -9.05 -2.60
C TYR A 95 -3.72 -8.06 -3.07
N HIS A 96 -4.07 -6.78 -3.08
CA HIS A 96 -3.23 -5.70 -3.57
C HIS A 96 -3.66 -4.38 -2.93
N ILE A 97 -2.72 -3.46 -2.76
CA ILE A 97 -2.99 -2.08 -2.38
C ILE A 97 -2.19 -1.11 -3.24
N SER A 98 -2.83 -0.03 -3.68
CA SER A 98 -2.20 1.03 -4.47
C SER A 98 -2.12 2.30 -3.63
N PHE A 99 -0.92 2.86 -3.55
CA PHE A 99 -0.64 4.14 -2.94
C PHE A 99 -0.41 5.20 -4.01
N PHE A 100 -0.84 6.42 -3.71
CA PHE A 100 -0.53 7.59 -4.50
C PHE A 100 0.22 8.59 -3.62
N ALA A 101 1.41 8.99 -4.04
CA ALA A 101 2.13 10.05 -3.34
C ALA A 101 1.34 11.35 -3.45
N ALA A 102 1.00 11.94 -2.31
CA ALA A 102 0.62 13.34 -2.29
C ALA A 102 1.87 14.12 -2.72
N LYS A 103 1.76 15.02 -3.71
CA LYS A 103 2.89 15.85 -4.15
C LYS A 103 3.67 16.34 -2.92
N GLY A 104 4.95 15.99 -2.87
CA GLY A 104 5.91 16.68 -2.01
C GLY A 104 6.06 18.13 -2.44
#